data_AF-A0ABD7ZIY0-F1
#
_entry.id   AF-A0ABD7ZIY0-F1
#
_cell.length_a   1.000
_cell.length_b   1.000
_cell.length_c   1.000
_cell.angle_alpha   90.00
_cell.angle_beta   90.00
_cell.angle_gamma   90.00
#
_symmetry.space_group_name_H-M   'P 1'
#
loop_
_entity.id
_entity.type
_entity.pdbx_description
1 polymer ?
#
loop_
_entity_poly.entity_id
_entity_poly.type
_entity_poly.pdbx_seq_one_letter_code
_entity_poly.pdbx_strand_id
1 'polypeptide(L)'
;MSKINLSLFLLCSILTACVSSDSHFVRFWNGDVIPERPYEEQKIFESCYEKYKNLPDKTNEEREVISLKVMDCISHDKLKEKEK
;
A
#
# COMPACT_ATOMS: atom_id res chain seq x y z
N MET A 1 -4.02 16.19 -41.67
CA MET A 1 -3.61 15.65 -40.36
C MET A 1 -4.19 16.53 -39.26
N SER A 2 -5.23 16.12 -38.54
CA SER A 2 -5.78 17.00 -37.48
C SER A 2 -6.61 16.27 -36.41
N LYS A 3 -7.53 15.37 -36.78
CA LYS A 3 -8.47 14.76 -35.79
C LYS A 3 -7.88 13.61 -34.95
N ILE A 4 -7.05 12.75 -35.53
CA ILE A 4 -6.47 11.59 -34.81
C ILE A 4 -5.48 12.06 -33.73
N ASN A 5 -4.71 13.11 -34.02
CA ASN A 5 -3.73 13.65 -33.08
C ASN A 5 -4.43 14.31 -31.88
N LEU A 6 -5.52 15.06 -32.11
CA LEU A 6 -6.28 15.71 -31.04
C LEU A 6 -6.91 14.70 -30.08
N SER A 7 -7.48 13.61 -30.62
CA SER A 7 -8.03 12.49 -29.83
C SER A 7 -6.96 11.81 -28.98
N LEU A 8 -5.78 11.56 -29.56
CA LEU A 8 -4.66 10.96 -28.86
C LEU A 8 -4.17 11.87 -27.72
N PHE A 9 -4.04 13.18 -27.96
CA PHE A 9 -3.70 14.15 -26.93
C PHE A 9 -4.74 14.20 -25.81
N LEU A 10 -6.03 14.21 -26.15
CA LEU A 10 -7.13 14.18 -25.17
C LEU A 10 -7.11 12.92 -24.30
N LEU A 11 -6.90 11.75 -24.90
CA LEU A 11 -6.79 10.48 -24.18
C LEU A 11 -5.56 10.46 -23.27
N CYS A 12 -4.42 10.96 -23.75
CA CYS A 12 -3.22 11.11 -22.92
C CYS A 12 -3.44 12.06 -21.74
N SER A 13 -4.11 13.19 -21.96
CA SER A 13 -4.43 14.15 -20.89
C SER A 13 -5.35 13.56 -19.81
N ILE A 14 -6.35 12.76 -20.20
CA ILE A 14 -7.26 12.09 -19.25
C ILE A 14 -6.51 11.01 -18.45
N LEU A 15 -5.64 10.23 -19.11
CA LEU A 15 -4.81 9.22 -18.43
C LEU A 15 -3.87 9.85 -17.40
N THR A 16 -3.28 11.01 -17.71
CA THR A 16 -2.42 11.74 -16.76
C THR A 16 -3.20 12.45 -15.66
N ALA A 17 -4.46 12.84 -15.89
CA ALA A 17 -5.28 13.54 -14.90
C ALA A 17 -5.89 12.60 -13.83
N CYS A 18 -6.01 11.30 -14.12
CA CYS A 18 -6.46 10.29 -13.16
C CYS A 18 -5.32 9.74 -12.28
N VAL A 19 -4.08 10.09 -12.58
CA VAL A 19 -2.91 9.80 -11.74
C VAL A 19 -2.87 10.88 -10.67
N SER A 20 -3.76 10.75 -9.69
CA SER A 20 -3.73 11.61 -8.49
C SER A 20 -2.34 11.53 -7.88
N SER A 21 -1.67 12.68 -7.79
CA SER A 21 -0.33 12.82 -7.19
C SER A 21 -0.27 12.34 -5.75
N ASP A 22 -1.43 12.20 -5.09
CA ASP A 22 -1.56 11.73 -3.72
C ASP A 22 -1.89 10.23 -3.62
N SER A 23 -2.02 9.54 -4.76
CA SER A 23 -2.16 8.09 -4.74
C SER A 23 -0.85 7.43 -4.30
N HIS A 24 -0.95 6.42 -3.43
CA HIS A 24 0.19 5.64 -2.93
C HIS A 24 1.10 5.14 -4.07
N PHE A 25 0.51 4.83 -5.22
CA PHE A 25 1.25 4.37 -6.41
C PHE A 25 2.15 5.45 -7.01
N VAL A 26 1.70 6.71 -7.08
CA VAL A 26 2.51 7.83 -7.60
C VAL A 26 3.60 8.23 -6.64
N ARG A 27 3.30 8.24 -5.34
CA ARG A 27 4.27 8.53 -4.27
C ARG A 27 5.41 7.52 -4.28
N PHE A 28 5.10 6.23 -4.45
CA PHE A 28 6.09 5.16 -4.63
C PHE A 28 6.98 5.37 -5.86
N TRP A 29 6.41 5.73 -7.02
CA TRP A 29 7.17 5.97 -8.25
C TRP A 29 7.97 7.28 -8.26
N ASN A 30 7.51 8.30 -7.55
CA ASN A 30 8.20 9.57 -7.40
C ASN A 30 9.35 9.53 -6.39
N GLY A 31 9.62 8.36 -5.78
CA GLY A 31 10.61 8.26 -4.70
C GLY A 31 10.24 9.07 -3.47
N ASP A 32 8.94 9.36 -3.31
CA ASP A 32 8.42 10.00 -2.11
C ASP A 32 8.69 9.02 -0.96
N VAL A 33 9.59 9.43 -0.07
CA VAL A 33 10.07 8.62 1.05
C VAL A 33 8.83 8.19 1.82
N ILE A 34 8.57 6.88 1.88
CA ILE A 34 7.52 6.33 2.74
C ILE A 34 7.76 6.94 4.11
N PRO A 35 6.85 7.80 4.62
CA PRO A 35 7.09 8.52 5.86
C PRO A 35 7.45 7.48 6.90
N GLU A 36 8.58 7.70 7.56
CA GLU A 36 9.11 6.81 8.57
C GLU A 36 7.96 6.51 9.53
N ARG A 37 7.50 5.26 9.54
CA ARG A 37 6.33 4.89 10.34
C ARG A 37 6.62 5.31 11.79
N PRO A 38 5.66 5.90 12.53
CA PRO A 38 5.87 6.22 13.93
C PRO A 38 6.42 5.00 14.67
N TYR A 39 7.33 5.21 15.63
CA TYR A 39 8.00 4.13 16.34
C TYR A 39 7.03 3.06 16.88
N GLU A 40 5.89 3.49 17.44
CA GLU A 40 4.85 2.57 17.92
C GLU A 40 4.19 1.77 16.79
N GLU A 41 3.93 2.40 15.64
CA GLU A 41 3.38 1.69 14.48
C GLU A 41 4.38 0.68 13.87
N GLN A 42 5.67 1.00 13.88
CA GLN A 42 6.72 0.05 13.48
C GLN A 42 6.77 -1.14 14.42
N LYS A 43 6.73 -0.90 15.73
CA LYS A 43 6.77 -1.94 16.75
C LYS A 43 5.57 -2.88 16.68
N ILE A 44 4.36 -2.34 16.47
CA ILE A 44 3.15 -3.14 16.26
C ILE A 44 3.29 -4.01 15.00
N PHE A 45 3.75 -3.41 13.90
CA PHE A 45 3.96 -4.15 12.66
C PHE A 45 4.98 -5.28 12.83
N GLU A 46 6.16 -5.00 13.41
CA GLU A 46 7.19 -6.00 13.66
C GLU A 46 6.69 -7.15 14.54
N SER A 47 5.95 -6.82 15.61
CA SER A 47 5.36 -7.82 16.49
C SER A 47 4.37 -8.73 15.75
N CYS A 48 3.49 -8.15 14.93
CA CYS A 48 2.53 -8.91 14.15
C CYS A 48 3.20 -9.73 13.04
N TYR A 49 4.23 -9.20 12.39
CA TYR A 49 4.98 -9.92 11.36
C TYR A 49 5.74 -11.12 11.94
N GLU A 50 6.44 -10.94 13.07
CA GLU A 50 7.20 -12.00 13.74
C GLU A 50 6.32 -13.19 14.14
N LYS A 51 5.05 -12.96 14.52
CA LYS A 51 4.09 -14.04 14.82
C LYS A 51 3.82 -14.95 13.63
N TYR A 52 3.86 -14.41 12.41
CA TYR A 52 3.45 -15.11 11.20
C TYR A 52 4.60 -15.44 10.24
N LYS A 53 5.83 -14.99 10.52
CA LYS A 53 6.99 -15.19 9.62
C LYS A 53 7.33 -16.66 9.32
N ASN A 54 6.94 -17.56 10.22
CA ASN A 54 7.24 -19.00 10.10
C ASN A 54 6.16 -19.78 9.33
N LEU A 55 5.11 -19.10 8.87
CA LEU A 55 4.09 -19.73 8.02
C LEU A 55 4.64 -19.98 6.61
N PRO A 56 4.18 -21.06 5.94
CA PRO A 56 4.58 -21.32 4.56
C PRO A 56 4.10 -20.18 3.64
N ASP A 57 5.00 -19.69 2.78
CA ASP A 57 4.79 -18.52 1.90
C ASP A 57 5.15 -18.83 0.43
N LYS A 58 5.11 -20.11 0.05
CA LYS A 58 5.60 -20.62 -1.24
C LYS A 58 4.72 -20.22 -2.40
N THR A 59 3.42 -20.05 -2.15
CA THR A 59 2.42 -19.64 -3.15
C THR A 59 1.90 -18.23 -2.88
N ASN A 60 1.34 -17.61 -3.93
CA ASN A 60 0.72 -16.28 -3.80
C ASN A 60 -0.48 -16.31 -2.83
N GLU A 61 -1.25 -17.40 -2.85
CA GLU A 61 -2.41 -17.58 -1.96
C GLU A 61 -1.96 -17.69 -0.50
N GLU A 62 -0.93 -18.48 -0.21
CA GLU A 62 -0.34 -18.55 1.14
C GLU A 62 0.18 -17.18 1.61
N ARG A 63 0.84 -16.43 0.72
CA ARG A 63 1.34 -15.08 1.03
C ARG A 63 0.21 -14.07 1.28
N GLU A 64 -0.89 -14.18 0.55
CA GLU A 64 -2.08 -13.36 0.75
C GLU A 64 -2.73 -13.66 2.10
N VAL A 65 -2.84 -14.94 2.47
CA VAL A 65 -3.34 -15.36 3.79
C VAL A 65 -2.45 -14.84 4.92
N ILE A 66 -1.13 -14.89 4.78
CA ILE A 66 -0.20 -14.32 5.76
C ILE A 66 -0.40 -12.81 5.86
N SER A 67 -0.52 -12.13 4.73
CA SER A 67 -0.70 -10.68 4.68
C SER A 67 -2.01 -10.26 5.36
N LEU A 68 -3.11 -10.98 5.12
CA LEU A 68 -4.39 -10.78 5.80
C LEU A 68 -4.28 -10.95 7.32
N LYS A 69 -3.59 -12.00 7.78
CA LYS A 69 -3.36 -12.24 9.22
C LYS A 69 -2.52 -11.14 9.88
N VAL A 70 -1.50 -10.64 9.19
CA VAL A 70 -0.67 -9.52 9.69
C VAL A 70 -1.51 -8.25 9.78
N MET A 71 -2.30 -7.93 8.76
CA MET A 71 -3.18 -6.74 8.75
C MET A 71 -4.24 -6.79 9.84
N ASP A 72 -4.84 -7.96 10.08
CA ASP A 72 -5.82 -8.18 11.15
C ASP A 72 -5.21 -8.02 12.54
N CYS A 73 -3.99 -8.52 12.75
CA CYS A 73 -3.25 -8.31 14.00
C CYS A 73 -2.98 -6.82 14.27
N ILE A 74 -2.57 -6.07 13.23
CA ILE A 74 -2.29 -4.63 13.35
C ILE A 74 -3.58 -3.86 13.67
N SER A 75 -4.70 -4.19 13.01
CA SER A 75 -5.97 -3.52 13.23
C SER A 75 -6.45 -3.73 14.68
N HIS A 76 -6.34 -4.95 15.19
CA HIS A 76 -6.69 -5.29 16.57
C HIS A 76 -5.85 -4.54 17.61
N ASP A 77 -4.54 -4.44 17.41
CA ASP A 77 -3.67 -3.75 18.37
C ASP A 77 -3.81 -2.23 18.30
N LYS A 78 -4.04 -1.65 17.11
CA LYS A 78 -4.39 -0.22 16.96
C LYS A 78 -5.73 0.14 17.62
N LEU A 79 -6.69 -0.79 17.68
CA LEU A 79 -7.95 -0.58 18.40
C LEU A 79 -7.74 -0.53 19.91
N LYS A 80 -6.92 -1.44 20.46
CA LYS A 80 -6.59 -1.45 21.90
C LYS A 80 -5.87 -0.19 22.36
N GLU A 81 -5.03 0.41 21.53
CA GLU A 81 -4.36 1.68 21.86
C GLU A 81 -5.34 2.86 21.91
N LYS A 82 -6.41 2.85 21.12
CA LYS A 82 -7.42 3.91 21.12
C LYS A 82 -8.38 3.84 22.31
N GLU A 83 -8.49 2.68 22.95
CA GLU A 83 -9.32 2.46 24.14
C GLU A 83 -8.60 2.79 25.46
N LYS A 84 -7.32 3.18 25.39
CA LYS A 84 -6.45 3.44 26.54
C LYS A 84 -6.23 4.94 26.76
#